data_AF-A0A1A0J3T6-F1
#
_entry.id   AF-A0A1A0J3T6-F1
#
_cell.length_a   1.000
_cell.length_b   1.000
_cell.length_c   1.000
_cell.angle_alpha   90.00
_cell.angle_beta   90.00
_cell.angle_gamma   90.00
#
_symmetry.space_group_name_H-M   'P 1'
#
loop_
_entity.id
_entity.type
_entity.pdbx_description
1 polymer ?
#
loop_
_entity_poly.entity_id
_entity_poly.type
_entity_poly.pdbx_seq_one_letter_code
_entity_poly.pdbx_strand_id
1 'polypeptide(L)'
;MNADDANTTSHDPLSVLSAATTPGWNEPLAPAHDFAEALRRRLERGVSLPEGVDMDTAQLEHELTATEADAAAPQVLVERPGALPYLTVRDARSALDWYVERLGATVRGEPILMDDNTIGHAELEVGGGVIYLAEEFPDMGLRGPQPGAVSVSLMLAVDDTDEALRRTAAGGAAVTREPYEAYGTRTATIVDPFGHRWMLTGPTLAARASTSEPPAARILQGDIGFISVNTHDAARARAFYGAVLGWEFDDELRMVTTTSHPTAVVETSGPQTIFCAYAVDDLDAARRRIEAAGGTTRDDRHGLDCVDDQGVEFAVYVAAPDEPRAAQHPRGVGEMSYLTVHTRDSARLREFYGTALGWTFTPGRIADGWEVDDAHPQIGIAGGADSDVAVPMWNVDDVDAAVERVRAAGGAVISEPDRAAYGVVALCADDQGAQFYLGQLF
;
A
#
# COMPACT_ATOMS: atom_id res chain seq x y z
N MET A 1 19.97 -63.05 33.31
CA MET A 1 20.96 -62.46 34.23
C MET A 1 22.17 -62.13 33.39
N ASN A 2 22.45 -60.91 32.93
CA ASN A 2 21.85 -59.59 33.10
C ASN A 2 21.92 -58.83 31.77
N ALA A 3 21.02 -57.85 31.65
CA ALA A 3 20.95 -56.84 30.60
C ALA A 3 22.03 -55.76 30.78
N ASP A 4 22.29 -55.05 29.68
CA ASP A 4 22.66 -53.63 29.55
C ASP A 4 23.75 -53.05 30.46
N ASP A 5 24.81 -52.49 29.86
CA ASP A 5 24.83 -51.03 29.72
C ASP A 5 25.94 -50.57 28.76
N ALA A 6 25.49 -49.91 27.70
CA ALA A 6 26.31 -49.20 26.75
C ALA A 6 26.87 -47.92 27.38
N ASN A 7 28.14 -47.69 27.11
CA ASN A 7 28.89 -46.48 27.43
C ASN A 7 28.24 -45.23 26.78
N THR A 8 27.45 -44.47 27.55
CA THR A 8 27.05 -43.10 27.23
C THR A 8 27.57 -42.15 28.31
N THR A 9 28.73 -41.54 28.06
CA THR A 9 29.16 -40.35 28.81
C THR A 9 28.26 -39.18 28.44
N SER A 10 27.14 -39.05 29.15
CA SER A 10 26.28 -37.88 29.13
C SER A 10 27.02 -36.72 29.79
N HIS A 11 27.48 -35.76 28.99
CA HIS A 11 28.02 -34.51 29.49
C HIS A 11 26.86 -33.72 30.11
N ASP A 12 26.84 -33.58 31.45
CA ASP A 12 25.83 -32.78 32.14
C ASP A 12 25.96 -31.32 31.66
N PRO A 13 24.96 -30.77 30.94
CA PRO A 13 25.02 -29.41 30.41
C PRO A 13 24.98 -28.34 31.50
N LEU A 14 24.65 -28.71 32.75
CA LEU A 14 24.60 -27.79 33.89
C LEU A 14 25.93 -27.70 34.64
N SER A 15 26.95 -28.47 34.25
CA SER A 15 28.29 -28.40 34.87
C SER A 15 28.91 -27.01 34.79
N VAL A 16 28.55 -26.22 33.77
CA VAL A 16 29.00 -24.83 33.57
C VAL A 16 28.51 -23.85 34.64
N LEU A 17 27.51 -24.25 35.43
CA LEU A 17 26.94 -23.45 36.52
C LEU A 17 27.56 -23.77 37.89
N SER A 18 28.50 -24.72 37.94
CA SER A 18 29.23 -25.05 39.17
C SER A 18 30.29 -23.98 39.43
N ALA A 19 30.07 -23.14 40.44
CA ALA A 19 31.05 -22.13 40.90
C ALA A 19 32.44 -22.75 41.16
N ALA A 20 32.49 -24.02 41.57
CA ALA A 20 33.73 -24.77 41.80
C ALA A 20 34.64 -24.98 40.56
N THR A 21 34.15 -24.76 39.32
CA THR A 21 34.94 -24.93 38.09
C THR A 21 35.18 -23.64 37.30
N THR A 22 34.65 -22.50 37.77
CA THR A 22 34.79 -21.19 37.10
C THR A 22 35.92 -20.38 37.74
N PRO A 23 37.04 -20.13 37.04
CA PRO A 23 38.16 -19.36 37.58
C PRO A 23 37.69 -17.95 38.03
N GLY A 24 37.89 -17.64 39.32
CA GLY A 24 37.56 -16.32 39.89
C GLY A 24 36.23 -16.23 40.67
N TRP A 25 35.46 -17.32 40.78
CA TRP A 25 34.16 -17.34 41.48
C TRP A 25 34.15 -18.37 42.62
N ASN A 26 34.68 -18.00 43.79
CA ASN A 26 34.85 -18.93 44.92
C ASN A 26 33.65 -18.99 45.89
N GLU A 27 32.59 -18.21 45.66
CA GLU A 27 31.39 -18.21 46.51
C GLU A 27 30.11 -18.35 45.66
N PRO A 28 29.14 -19.20 46.06
CA PRO A 28 27.85 -19.30 45.38
C PRO A 28 27.09 -17.97 45.47
N LEU A 29 26.68 -17.39 44.35
CA LEU A 29 25.72 -16.27 44.39
C LEU A 29 24.36 -16.79 44.81
N ALA A 30 23.82 -16.24 45.89
CA ALA A 30 22.40 -16.35 46.15
C ALA A 30 21.64 -15.65 45.00
N PRO A 31 20.54 -16.24 44.48
CA PRO A 31 19.71 -15.59 43.47
C PRO A 31 19.19 -14.26 44.01
N ALA A 32 19.01 -13.28 43.12
CA ALA A 32 18.41 -12.00 43.47
C ALA A 32 17.08 -12.22 44.21
N HIS A 33 16.90 -11.54 45.34
CA HIS A 33 15.76 -11.73 46.25
C HIS A 33 14.42 -11.61 45.52
N ASP A 34 14.31 -10.66 44.60
CA ASP A 34 13.09 -10.39 43.83
C ASP A 34 12.75 -11.54 42.86
N PHE A 35 13.77 -12.18 42.27
CA PHE A 35 13.58 -13.36 41.43
C PHE A 35 13.09 -14.54 42.24
N ALA A 36 13.68 -14.78 43.42
CA ALA A 36 13.29 -15.86 44.32
C ALA A 36 11.85 -15.66 44.83
N GLU A 37 11.45 -14.42 45.16
CA GLU A 37 10.07 -14.10 45.51
C GLU A 37 9.10 -14.32 44.35
N ALA A 38 9.42 -13.84 43.15
CA ALA A 38 8.56 -13.99 41.98
C ALA A 38 8.34 -15.48 41.62
N LEU A 39 9.39 -16.28 41.72
CA LEU A 39 9.31 -17.72 41.49
C LEU A 39 8.48 -18.44 42.56
N ARG A 40 8.69 -18.10 43.85
CA ARG A 40 7.89 -18.65 44.95
C ARG A 40 6.39 -18.36 44.76
N ARG A 41 6.03 -17.11 44.42
CA ARG A 41 4.63 -16.74 44.15
C ARG A 41 4.03 -17.51 42.97
N ARG A 42 4.81 -17.81 41.92
CA ARG A 42 4.34 -18.65 40.79
C ARG A 42 4.08 -20.09 41.22
N LEU A 43 4.98 -20.67 42.01
CA LEU A 43 4.86 -22.06 42.49
C LEU A 43 3.68 -22.21 43.45
N GLU A 44 3.51 -21.27 44.39
CA GLU A 44 2.38 -21.28 45.34
C GLU A 44 1.03 -21.20 44.62
N ARG A 45 0.92 -20.40 43.56
CA ARG A 45 -0.29 -20.35 42.71
C ARG A 45 -0.57 -21.66 41.99
N GLY A 46 0.47 -22.34 41.51
CA GLY A 46 0.34 -23.64 40.84
C GLY A 46 -0.12 -24.75 41.78
N VAL A 47 0.27 -24.68 43.05
CA VAL A 47 -0.06 -25.70 44.08
C VAL A 47 -1.49 -25.52 44.65
N SER A 48 -2.10 -24.34 44.52
CA SER A 48 -3.46 -24.06 45.01
C SER A 48 -4.60 -24.43 44.03
N LEU A 49 -4.29 -25.07 42.89
CA LEU A 49 -5.32 -25.51 41.94
C LEU A 49 -6.03 -26.79 42.45
N PRO A 50 -7.35 -26.94 42.27
CA PRO A 50 -8.07 -28.13 42.73
C PRO A 50 -7.59 -29.43 42.06
N GLU A 51 -7.52 -30.53 42.83
CA GLU A 51 -7.16 -31.85 42.31
C GLU A 51 -8.16 -32.33 41.24
N GLY A 52 -7.63 -32.63 40.05
CA GLY A 52 -8.41 -33.00 38.85
C GLY A 52 -8.14 -32.12 37.62
N VAL A 53 -7.29 -31.08 37.75
CA VAL A 53 -6.76 -30.32 36.62
C VAL A 53 -5.43 -30.93 36.19
N ASP A 54 -5.40 -31.61 35.05
CA ASP A 54 -4.14 -31.87 34.33
C ASP A 54 -3.65 -30.53 33.78
N MET A 55 -2.63 -29.96 34.42
CA MET A 55 -1.90 -28.81 33.88
C MET A 55 -0.94 -29.31 32.80
N ASP A 56 -1.48 -29.66 31.64
CA ASP A 56 -0.68 -29.64 30.42
C ASP A 56 -0.54 -28.18 29.98
N THR A 57 0.71 -27.72 29.93
CA THR A 57 1.11 -26.39 29.45
C THR A 57 0.56 -26.03 28.05
N ALA A 58 -0.05 -26.98 27.34
CA ALA A 58 -0.69 -26.78 26.05
C ALA A 58 -2.13 -26.19 26.09
N GLN A 59 -2.85 -26.19 27.22
CA GLN A 59 -4.29 -25.79 27.21
C GLN A 59 -4.58 -24.30 27.48
N LEU A 60 -3.63 -23.51 27.99
CA LEU A 60 -3.81 -22.05 28.08
C LEU A 60 -3.62 -21.34 26.73
N GLU A 61 -2.99 -22.00 25.75
CA GLU A 61 -2.87 -21.47 24.39
C GLU A 61 -4.12 -21.72 23.55
N HIS A 62 -4.92 -22.75 23.85
CA HIS A 62 -6.06 -23.14 23.01
C HIS A 62 -7.35 -22.33 23.24
N GLU A 63 -7.57 -21.74 24.42
CA GLU A 63 -8.72 -20.83 24.64
C GLU A 63 -8.47 -19.39 24.17
N LEU A 64 -7.20 -18.99 23.96
CA LEU A 64 -6.84 -17.71 23.35
C LEU A 64 -6.70 -17.76 21.82
N THR A 65 -6.71 -18.96 21.21
CA THR A 65 -6.57 -19.15 19.76
C THR A 65 -7.82 -19.72 19.07
N ALA A 66 -8.89 -20.04 19.79
CA ALA A 66 -10.11 -20.61 19.21
C ALA A 66 -11.07 -19.59 18.55
N THR A 67 -10.69 -18.31 18.39
CA THR A 67 -11.51 -17.32 17.66
C THR A 67 -11.01 -16.98 16.25
N GLU A 68 -9.96 -17.63 15.75
CA GLU A 68 -9.42 -17.34 14.41
C GLU A 68 -9.08 -18.61 13.63
N ALA A 69 -10.08 -19.46 13.44
CA ALA A 69 -10.06 -20.47 12.39
C ALA A 69 -11.21 -20.21 11.42
N ASP A 70 -10.98 -19.42 10.36
CA ASP A 70 -11.30 -19.88 9.01
C ASP A 70 -10.63 -19.06 7.89
N ALA A 71 -10.32 -19.77 6.80
CA ALA A 71 -9.74 -19.33 5.51
C ALA A 71 -8.29 -18.79 5.52
N ALA A 72 -7.34 -19.72 5.38
CA ALA A 72 -5.96 -19.40 5.05
C ALA A 72 -5.83 -18.68 3.70
N ALA A 73 -5.53 -17.39 3.74
CA ALA A 73 -4.92 -16.65 2.64
C ALA A 73 -3.62 -17.36 2.20
N PRO A 74 -3.19 -17.25 0.92
CA PRO A 74 -1.89 -17.78 0.51
C PRO A 74 -0.83 -17.19 1.44
N GLN A 75 -0.21 -18.05 2.25
CA GLN A 75 0.88 -17.64 3.11
C GLN A 75 2.00 -17.16 2.18
N VAL A 76 2.20 -15.84 2.13
CA VAL A 76 3.42 -15.28 1.56
C VAL A 76 4.55 -15.90 2.37
N LEU A 77 5.32 -16.78 1.72
CA LEU A 77 6.51 -17.34 2.31
C LEU A 77 7.48 -16.16 2.53
N VAL A 78 7.43 -15.55 3.72
CA VAL A 78 8.47 -14.63 4.15
C VAL A 78 9.67 -15.52 4.44
N GLU A 79 10.54 -15.72 3.44
CA GLU A 79 11.85 -16.31 3.66
C GLU A 79 12.56 -15.44 4.70
N ARG A 80 12.66 -15.92 5.95
CA ARG A 80 13.49 -15.27 6.96
C ARG A 80 14.94 -15.49 6.53
N PRO A 81 15.69 -14.46 6.13
CA PRO A 81 17.07 -14.66 5.71
C PRO A 81 17.87 -15.26 6.89
N GLY A 82 18.51 -16.40 6.67
CA GLY A 82 19.30 -17.09 7.71
C GLY A 82 20.56 -16.32 8.15
N ALA A 83 20.87 -15.18 7.52
CA ALA A 83 21.94 -14.28 7.86
C ALA A 83 21.50 -12.83 7.64
N LEU A 84 21.80 -11.97 8.61
CA LEU A 84 21.58 -10.53 8.54
C LEU A 84 22.92 -9.84 8.23
N PRO A 85 23.08 -9.20 7.06
CA PRO A 85 24.32 -8.54 6.71
C PRO A 85 24.62 -7.37 7.65
N TYR A 86 25.86 -7.29 8.11
CA TYR A 86 26.40 -6.13 8.81
C TYR A 86 27.49 -5.50 7.95
N LEU A 87 27.18 -4.36 7.35
CA LEU A 87 28.08 -3.62 6.49
C LEU A 87 28.99 -2.73 7.33
N THR A 88 30.27 -2.76 7.01
CA THR A 88 31.26 -1.84 7.59
C THR A 88 31.72 -0.88 6.50
N VAL A 89 31.66 0.41 6.79
CA VAL A 89 32.04 1.49 5.86
C VAL A 89 33.00 2.47 6.54
N ARG A 90 33.71 3.27 5.73
CA ARG A 90 34.61 4.31 6.26
C ARG A 90 33.91 5.58 6.70
N ASP A 91 32.73 5.86 6.15
CA ASP A 91 31.90 7.02 6.48
C ASP A 91 30.45 6.56 6.52
N ALA A 92 29.96 6.26 7.72
CA ALA A 92 28.63 5.69 7.92
C ALA A 92 27.51 6.71 7.68
N ARG A 93 27.75 8.00 7.94
CA ARG A 93 26.73 9.05 7.69
C ARG A 93 26.47 9.20 6.20
N SER A 94 27.53 9.37 5.42
CA SER A 94 27.42 9.43 3.96
C SER A 94 26.79 8.16 3.38
N ALA A 95 27.09 6.99 3.98
CA ALA A 95 26.48 5.72 3.54
C ALA A 95 24.99 5.64 3.85
N LEU A 96 24.54 6.05 5.05
CA LEU A 96 23.12 6.11 5.39
C LEU A 96 22.36 7.01 4.40
N ASP A 97 22.84 8.23 4.18
CA ASP A 97 22.21 9.18 3.26
C ASP A 97 22.11 8.59 1.85
N TRP A 98 23.18 7.95 1.38
CA TRP A 98 23.20 7.32 0.07
C TRP A 98 22.23 6.15 -0.04
N TYR A 99 22.16 5.27 0.96
CA TYR A 99 21.23 4.12 0.94
C TYR A 99 19.78 4.58 0.98
N VAL A 100 19.46 5.60 1.78
CA VAL A 100 18.13 6.21 1.83
C VAL A 100 17.77 6.80 0.47
N GLU A 101 18.63 7.66 -0.08
CA GLU A 101 18.34 8.39 -1.32
C GLU A 101 18.34 7.48 -2.57
N ARG A 102 19.25 6.50 -2.65
CA ARG A 102 19.53 5.76 -3.89
C ARG A 102 18.96 4.35 -3.90
N LEU A 103 18.85 3.70 -2.74
CA LEU A 103 18.25 2.37 -2.61
C LEU A 103 16.85 2.41 -2.00
N GLY A 104 16.36 3.57 -1.58
CA GLY A 104 15.05 3.70 -0.93
C GLY A 104 15.03 3.06 0.46
N ALA A 105 16.17 3.01 1.14
CA ALA A 105 16.24 2.47 2.49
C ALA A 105 15.57 3.41 3.50
N THR A 106 15.13 2.88 4.64
CA THR A 106 14.65 3.67 5.78
C THR A 106 15.49 3.33 7.01
N VAL A 107 15.99 4.35 7.71
CA VAL A 107 16.73 4.16 8.97
C VAL A 107 15.75 3.79 10.08
N ARG A 108 16.02 2.71 10.80
CA ARG A 108 15.23 2.28 11.96
C ARG A 108 15.85 2.80 13.25
N GLY A 109 15.07 3.61 13.97
CA GLY A 109 15.50 4.21 15.22
C GLY A 109 16.66 5.20 15.05
N GLU A 110 17.24 5.61 16.17
CA GLU A 110 18.42 6.47 16.17
C GLU A 110 19.70 5.63 16.08
N PRO A 111 20.66 5.97 15.19
CA PRO A 111 21.96 5.32 15.15
C PRO A 111 22.69 5.39 16.50
N ILE A 112 23.33 4.29 16.89
CA ILE A 112 24.14 4.22 18.11
C ILE A 112 25.52 4.80 17.81
N LEU A 113 25.87 5.84 18.55
CA LEU A 113 27.15 6.53 18.43
C LEU A 113 28.18 5.99 19.43
N MET A 114 29.42 5.93 19.00
CA MET A 114 30.58 5.68 19.88
C MET A 114 31.04 6.97 20.58
N ASP A 115 31.97 6.84 21.52
CA ASP A 115 32.54 7.96 22.29
C ASP A 115 33.23 9.03 21.41
N ASP A 116 33.69 8.65 20.21
CA ASP A 116 34.31 9.52 19.22
C ASP A 116 33.31 10.08 18.18
N ASN A 117 32.00 9.86 18.41
CA ASN A 117 30.89 10.32 17.58
C ASN A 117 30.81 9.67 16.19
N THR A 118 31.51 8.54 15.98
CA THR A 118 31.32 7.63 14.84
C THR A 118 30.08 6.75 15.05
N ILE A 119 29.51 6.22 13.97
CA ILE A 119 28.34 5.32 14.06
C ILE A 119 28.82 3.90 14.36
N GLY A 120 28.62 3.45 15.59
CA GLY A 120 28.91 2.06 15.99
C GLY A 120 27.85 1.08 15.51
N HIS A 121 26.61 1.50 15.35
CA HIS A 121 25.52 0.67 14.84
C HIS A 121 24.36 1.49 14.27
N ALA A 122 23.84 1.08 13.12
CA ALA A 122 22.59 1.57 12.54
C ALA A 122 21.85 0.42 11.87
N GLU A 123 20.52 0.51 11.85
CA GLU A 123 19.65 -0.43 11.17
C GLU A 123 18.97 0.23 9.98
N LEU A 124 18.94 -0.45 8.84
CA LEU A 124 18.30 0.01 7.61
C LEU A 124 17.30 -1.04 7.13
N GLU A 125 16.09 -0.61 6.82
CA GLU A 125 15.10 -1.41 6.11
C GLU A 125 15.18 -1.13 4.61
N VAL A 126 15.33 -2.17 3.79
CA VAL A 126 15.44 -2.05 2.34
C VAL A 126 15.08 -3.39 1.66
N GLY A 127 14.33 -3.33 0.54
CA GLY A 127 13.97 -4.53 -0.23
C GLY A 127 13.19 -5.60 0.55
N GLY A 128 12.40 -5.20 1.55
CA GLY A 128 11.63 -6.09 2.43
C GLY A 128 12.45 -6.77 3.54
N GLY A 129 13.73 -6.43 3.68
CA GLY A 129 14.62 -6.95 4.73
C GLY A 129 15.30 -5.86 5.54
N VAL A 130 16.13 -6.28 6.49
CA VAL A 130 16.97 -5.39 7.30
C VAL A 130 18.43 -5.61 6.95
N ILE A 131 19.25 -4.57 7.03
CA ILE A 131 20.71 -4.65 7.07
C ILE A 131 21.24 -3.79 8.21
N TYR A 132 22.37 -4.18 8.77
CA TYR A 132 23.09 -3.40 9.78
C TYR A 132 24.26 -2.66 9.14
N LEU A 133 24.60 -1.51 9.71
CA LEU A 133 25.69 -0.65 9.25
C LEU A 133 26.50 -0.13 10.43
N ALA A 134 27.82 -0.09 10.28
CA ALA A 134 28.74 0.54 11.22
C ALA A 134 29.90 1.18 10.47
N GLU A 135 30.53 2.15 11.13
CA GLU A 135 31.83 2.66 10.74
C GLU A 135 32.96 1.67 11.08
N GLU A 136 34.16 1.88 10.55
CA GLU A 136 35.28 0.98 10.81
C GLU A 136 35.66 0.95 12.31
N PHE A 137 35.88 -0.25 12.84
CA PHE A 137 36.42 -0.45 14.18
C PHE A 137 37.59 -1.44 14.13
N PRO A 138 38.80 -0.95 13.76
CA PRO A 138 39.95 -1.81 13.44
C PRO A 138 40.40 -2.71 14.59
N ASP A 139 40.20 -2.29 15.84
CA ASP A 139 40.59 -3.04 17.05
C ASP A 139 39.78 -4.32 17.24
N MET A 140 38.53 -4.38 16.72
CA MET A 140 37.73 -5.61 16.64
C MET A 140 37.80 -6.28 15.25
N GLY A 141 38.66 -5.78 14.35
CA GLY A 141 38.80 -6.32 13.01
C GLY A 141 37.68 -5.92 12.03
N LEU A 142 36.80 -4.98 12.40
CA LEU A 142 35.77 -4.46 11.50
C LEU A 142 36.41 -3.42 10.57
N ARG A 143 36.51 -3.77 9.29
CA ARG A 143 37.08 -2.89 8.25
C ARG A 143 36.18 -2.86 7.04
N GLY A 144 36.04 -1.68 6.45
CA GLY A 144 35.31 -1.51 5.22
C GLY A 144 36.10 -2.00 4.01
N PRO A 145 35.46 -2.03 2.84
CA PRO A 145 36.11 -2.42 1.59
C PRO A 145 37.33 -1.55 1.27
N GLN A 146 38.41 -2.18 0.84
CA GLN A 146 39.53 -1.47 0.21
C GLN A 146 39.12 -0.96 -1.18
N PRO A 147 39.68 0.17 -1.66
CA PRO A 147 39.40 0.64 -3.01
C PRO A 147 39.70 -0.45 -4.06
N GLY A 148 38.71 -0.78 -4.89
CA GLY A 148 38.82 -1.83 -5.92
C GLY A 148 38.64 -3.26 -5.39
N ALA A 149 38.36 -3.45 -4.10
CA ALA A 149 37.99 -4.74 -3.51
C ALA A 149 36.51 -4.76 -3.15
N VAL A 150 35.88 -5.93 -3.30
CA VAL A 150 34.49 -6.18 -2.90
C VAL A 150 34.50 -7.08 -1.67
N SER A 151 33.96 -6.60 -0.54
CA SER A 151 33.92 -7.38 0.71
C SER A 151 32.75 -8.39 0.74
N VAL A 152 31.61 -8.00 0.18
CA VAL A 152 30.37 -8.79 0.15
C VAL A 152 29.62 -8.54 -1.15
N SER A 153 28.91 -9.55 -1.64
CA SER A 153 27.91 -9.42 -2.69
C SER A 153 26.53 -9.65 -2.11
N LEU A 154 25.68 -8.63 -2.19
CA LEU A 154 24.32 -8.64 -1.65
C LEU A 154 23.33 -8.71 -2.80
N MET A 155 22.31 -9.54 -2.67
CA MET A 155 21.17 -9.51 -3.57
C MET A 155 20.10 -8.60 -2.97
N LEU A 156 19.62 -7.65 -3.74
CA LEU A 156 18.59 -6.72 -3.32
C LEU A 156 17.40 -6.84 -4.26
N ALA A 157 16.25 -7.18 -3.70
CA ALA A 157 14.99 -7.16 -4.42
C ALA A 157 14.59 -5.70 -4.72
N VAL A 158 14.24 -5.43 -5.99
CA VAL A 158 13.77 -4.12 -6.46
C VAL A 158 12.60 -4.30 -7.41
N ASP A 159 11.65 -3.39 -7.39
CA ASP A 159 10.45 -3.46 -8.26
C ASP A 159 10.80 -3.22 -9.74
N ASP A 160 11.78 -2.35 -9.99
CA ASP A 160 12.30 -2.04 -11.30
C ASP A 160 13.83 -2.01 -11.28
N THR A 161 14.45 -2.99 -11.95
CA THR A 161 15.92 -3.10 -12.04
C THR A 161 16.54 -1.97 -12.84
N ASP A 162 15.92 -1.51 -13.91
CA ASP A 162 16.48 -0.46 -14.78
C ASP A 162 16.43 0.90 -14.07
N GLU A 163 15.33 1.19 -13.38
CA GLU A 163 15.18 2.41 -12.60
C GLU A 163 16.12 2.41 -11.37
N ALA A 164 16.21 1.30 -10.64
CA ALA A 164 17.16 1.16 -9.54
C ALA A 164 18.61 1.34 -10.01
N LEU A 165 18.97 0.78 -11.17
CA LEU A 165 20.28 0.97 -11.78
C LEU A 165 20.53 2.45 -12.13
N ARG A 166 19.56 3.11 -12.75
CA ARG A 166 19.66 4.53 -13.12
C ARG A 166 19.87 5.42 -11.89
N ARG A 167 19.09 5.22 -10.82
CA ARG A 167 19.19 5.99 -9.57
C ARG A 167 20.54 5.78 -8.89
N THR A 168 20.98 4.54 -8.75
CA THR A 168 22.26 4.23 -8.09
C THR A 168 23.47 4.69 -8.89
N ALA A 169 23.45 4.56 -10.21
CA ALA A 169 24.48 5.11 -11.09
C ALA A 169 24.58 6.64 -10.99
N ALA A 170 23.46 7.34 -10.92
CA ALA A 170 23.43 8.79 -10.68
C ALA A 170 24.02 9.18 -9.30
N GLY A 171 23.90 8.28 -8.31
CA GLY A 171 24.53 8.41 -7.00
C GLY A 171 26.02 8.04 -6.95
N GLY A 172 26.67 7.77 -8.10
CA GLY A 172 28.09 7.46 -8.15
C GLY A 172 28.44 5.98 -7.96
N ALA A 173 27.45 5.07 -7.97
CA ALA A 173 27.74 3.64 -8.04
C ALA A 173 28.35 3.25 -9.39
N ALA A 174 29.35 2.38 -9.36
CA ALA A 174 29.97 1.84 -10.56
C ALA A 174 29.11 0.67 -11.10
N VAL A 175 28.55 0.82 -12.30
CA VAL A 175 27.87 -0.27 -12.99
C VAL A 175 28.90 -1.31 -13.44
N THR A 176 28.87 -2.48 -12.83
CA THR A 176 29.76 -3.61 -13.17
C THR A 176 29.10 -4.62 -14.09
N ARG A 177 27.76 -4.60 -14.18
CA ARG A 177 26.99 -5.38 -15.13
C ARG A 177 25.67 -4.68 -15.47
N GLU A 178 25.48 -4.43 -16.76
CA GLU A 178 24.23 -3.90 -17.31
C GLU A 178 23.05 -4.86 -17.09
N PRO A 179 21.79 -4.37 -17.14
CA PRO A 179 20.62 -5.19 -16.93
C PRO A 179 20.56 -6.35 -17.92
N TYR A 180 20.36 -7.55 -17.40
CA TYR A 180 20.18 -8.76 -18.18
C TYR A 180 19.09 -9.62 -17.55
N GLU A 181 18.48 -10.50 -18.35
CA GLU A 181 17.47 -11.44 -17.88
C GLU A 181 18.06 -12.84 -17.82
N ALA A 182 17.96 -13.46 -16.65
CA ALA A 182 18.33 -14.84 -16.42
C ALA A 182 17.57 -15.38 -15.20
N TYR A 183 17.31 -16.69 -15.16
CA TYR A 183 16.69 -17.35 -14.01
C TYR A 183 15.33 -16.75 -13.57
N GLY A 184 14.58 -16.17 -14.50
CA GLY A 184 13.25 -15.61 -14.22
C GLY A 184 13.25 -14.21 -13.64
N THR A 185 14.41 -13.56 -13.52
CA THR A 185 14.53 -12.18 -13.04
C THR A 185 15.29 -11.31 -14.03
N ARG A 186 15.07 -10.00 -13.92
CA ARG A 186 15.95 -8.99 -14.51
C ARG A 186 16.94 -8.58 -13.44
N THR A 187 18.22 -8.54 -13.78
CA THR A 187 19.28 -8.27 -12.80
C THR A 187 20.31 -7.31 -13.36
N ALA A 188 20.74 -6.35 -12.55
CA ALA A 188 21.91 -5.50 -12.79
C ALA A 188 22.88 -5.64 -11.63
N THR A 189 24.14 -5.26 -11.83
CA THR A 189 25.14 -5.28 -10.75
C THR A 189 25.88 -3.97 -10.67
N ILE A 190 25.94 -3.43 -9.45
CA ILE A 190 26.70 -2.23 -9.12
C ILE A 190 27.72 -2.51 -8.02
N VAL A 191 28.70 -1.63 -7.90
CA VAL A 191 29.49 -1.42 -6.68
C VAL A 191 29.17 -0.02 -6.18
N ASP A 192 28.70 0.10 -4.95
CA ASP A 192 28.38 1.40 -4.36
C ASP A 192 29.65 2.23 -4.07
N PRO A 193 29.53 3.52 -3.72
CA PRO A 193 30.67 4.36 -3.39
C PRO A 193 31.51 3.89 -2.19
N PHE A 194 30.96 3.01 -1.35
CA PHE A 194 31.58 2.49 -0.13
C PHE A 194 32.28 1.14 -0.37
N GLY A 195 32.11 0.55 -1.55
CA GLY A 195 32.79 -0.64 -2.03
C GLY A 195 32.02 -1.95 -1.84
N HIS A 196 30.73 -1.91 -1.52
CA HIS A 196 29.89 -3.11 -1.47
C HIS A 196 29.25 -3.39 -2.83
N ARG A 197 29.17 -4.67 -3.20
CA ARG A 197 28.62 -5.09 -4.48
C ARG A 197 27.16 -5.48 -4.30
N TRP A 198 26.29 -4.90 -5.12
CA TRP A 198 24.85 -5.14 -5.09
C TRP A 198 24.39 -5.77 -6.40
N MET A 199 23.56 -6.81 -6.30
CA MET A 199 22.82 -7.42 -7.40
C MET A 199 21.36 -6.98 -7.28
N LEU A 200 21.01 -5.94 -8.03
CA LEU A 200 19.66 -5.39 -8.10
C LEU A 200 18.82 -6.37 -8.91
N THR A 201 17.85 -7.02 -8.28
CA THR A 201 17.09 -8.13 -8.86
C THR A 201 15.61 -7.81 -8.81
N GLY A 202 14.98 -7.67 -9.97
CA GLY A 202 13.56 -7.40 -10.10
C GLY A 202 12.88 -8.31 -11.11
N PRO A 203 11.56 -8.13 -11.32
CA PRO A 203 10.81 -8.88 -12.32
C PRO A 203 11.37 -8.67 -13.74
N THR A 204 11.26 -9.70 -14.59
CA THR A 204 11.56 -9.59 -16.03
C THR A 204 10.67 -8.54 -16.69
N LEU A 205 11.08 -8.00 -17.84
CA LEU A 205 10.25 -7.07 -18.61
C LEU A 205 8.90 -7.70 -18.97
N ALA A 206 8.88 -9.00 -19.28
CA ALA A 206 7.66 -9.75 -19.55
C ALA A 206 6.78 -9.91 -18.30
N ALA A 207 7.37 -10.25 -17.15
CA ALA A 207 6.65 -10.33 -15.88
C ALA A 207 6.04 -8.97 -15.50
N ARG A 208 6.81 -7.87 -15.63
CA ARG A 208 6.33 -6.50 -15.42
C ARG A 208 5.18 -6.11 -16.34
N ALA A 209 5.22 -6.58 -17.58
CA ALA A 209 4.14 -6.37 -18.54
C ALA A 209 2.90 -7.23 -18.23
N SER A 210 3.04 -8.35 -17.51
CA SER A 210 1.93 -9.23 -17.11
C SER A 210 1.38 -8.97 -15.71
N THR A 211 2.15 -8.34 -14.82
CA THR A 211 1.77 -8.00 -13.43
C THR A 211 1.14 -6.61 -13.34
N SER A 212 0.28 -6.25 -14.28
CA SER A 212 -0.49 -4.99 -14.23
C SER A 212 -1.48 -4.91 -13.05
N GLU A 213 -1.54 -5.94 -12.20
CA GLU A 213 -2.16 -5.84 -10.88
C GLU A 213 -1.09 -6.03 -9.78
N PRO A 214 -0.64 -4.94 -9.14
CA PRO A 214 0.18 -5.03 -7.93
C PRO A 214 -0.62 -5.66 -6.76
N PRO A 215 0.00 -6.14 -5.66
CA PRO A 215 -0.75 -6.37 -4.42
C PRO A 215 -1.55 -5.11 -4.14
N ALA A 216 -2.88 -5.23 -3.94
CA ALA A 216 -3.80 -4.08 -3.93
C ALA A 216 -3.15 -2.95 -3.14
N ALA A 217 -2.70 -1.91 -3.87
CA ALA A 217 -2.05 -0.77 -3.24
C ALA A 217 -3.03 -0.25 -2.19
N ARG A 218 -2.56 0.29 -1.07
CA ARG A 218 -3.49 0.97 -0.16
C ARG A 218 -3.99 2.22 -0.85
N ILE A 219 -5.24 2.58 -0.59
CA ILE A 219 -5.78 3.83 -1.10
C ILE A 219 -4.89 4.99 -0.64
N LEU A 220 -4.58 5.89 -1.57
CA LEU A 220 -3.70 7.02 -1.35
C LEU A 220 -4.49 8.31 -1.26
N GLN A 221 -3.88 9.34 -0.67
CA GLN A 221 -4.46 10.67 -0.67
C GLN A 221 -4.81 11.12 -2.11
N GLY A 222 -6.04 11.59 -2.27
CA GLY A 222 -6.58 12.08 -3.54
C GLY A 222 -7.22 11.00 -4.41
N ASP A 223 -7.12 9.71 -4.05
CA ASP A 223 -7.90 8.67 -4.69
C ASP A 223 -9.38 8.80 -4.35
N ILE A 224 -10.24 8.34 -5.26
CA ILE A 224 -11.65 8.15 -4.96
C ILE A 224 -11.77 6.86 -4.16
N GLY A 225 -12.42 6.94 -3.00
CA GLY A 225 -12.69 5.76 -2.18
C GLY A 225 -14.15 5.34 -2.16
N PHE A 226 -15.03 6.31 -2.37
CA PHE A 226 -16.46 6.09 -2.44
C PHE A 226 -17.08 7.03 -3.44
N ILE A 227 -18.08 6.53 -4.17
CA ILE A 227 -18.93 7.33 -5.04
C ILE A 227 -20.40 7.14 -4.69
N SER A 228 -21.20 8.17 -4.95
CA SER A 228 -22.64 8.02 -5.02
C SER A 228 -23.23 8.61 -6.28
N VAL A 229 -24.16 7.86 -6.88
CA VAL A 229 -25.09 8.37 -7.88
C VAL A 229 -26.13 9.18 -7.14
N ASN A 230 -26.02 10.51 -7.22
CA ASN A 230 -26.98 11.41 -6.60
C ASN A 230 -28.16 11.62 -7.55
N THR A 231 -29.37 11.38 -7.05
CA THR A 231 -30.59 11.39 -7.85
C THR A 231 -31.77 11.97 -7.07
N HIS A 232 -32.88 12.32 -7.74
CA HIS A 232 -34.09 12.83 -7.07
C HIS A 232 -35.04 11.71 -6.63
N ASP A 233 -34.92 10.52 -7.22
CA ASP A 233 -35.67 9.33 -6.84
C ASP A 233 -34.73 8.12 -6.87
N ALA A 234 -34.30 7.68 -5.68
CA ALA A 234 -33.36 6.58 -5.56
C ALA A 234 -33.95 5.23 -6.01
N ALA A 235 -35.26 5.02 -5.81
CA ALA A 235 -35.90 3.77 -6.21
C ALA A 235 -35.97 3.64 -7.74
N ARG A 236 -36.28 4.74 -8.44
CA ARG A 236 -36.25 4.79 -9.91
C ARG A 236 -34.84 4.61 -10.45
N ALA A 237 -33.84 5.27 -9.87
CA ALA A 237 -32.45 5.10 -10.27
C ALA A 237 -31.98 3.66 -10.10
N ARG A 238 -32.29 3.00 -8.96
CA ARG A 238 -31.95 1.59 -8.75
C ARG A 238 -32.58 0.69 -9.82
N ALA A 239 -33.85 0.90 -10.14
CA ALA A 239 -34.53 0.15 -11.19
C ALA A 239 -33.87 0.38 -12.57
N PHE A 240 -33.50 1.62 -12.89
CA PHE A 240 -32.82 1.98 -14.13
C PHE A 240 -31.44 1.33 -14.23
N TYR A 241 -30.54 1.56 -13.27
CA TYR A 241 -29.17 1.01 -13.32
C TYR A 241 -29.15 -0.51 -13.15
N GLY A 242 -30.10 -1.10 -12.41
CA GLY A 242 -30.31 -2.54 -12.37
C GLY A 242 -30.66 -3.11 -13.75
N ALA A 243 -31.54 -2.45 -14.52
CA ALA A 243 -31.90 -2.86 -15.87
C ALA A 243 -30.77 -2.64 -16.90
N VAL A 244 -30.01 -1.55 -16.78
CA VAL A 244 -29.00 -1.17 -17.78
C VAL A 244 -27.65 -1.85 -17.53
N LEU A 245 -27.17 -1.81 -16.28
CA LEU A 245 -25.84 -2.27 -15.88
C LEU A 245 -25.85 -3.62 -15.14
N GLY A 246 -27.03 -4.11 -14.76
CA GLY A 246 -27.13 -5.33 -13.94
C GLY A 246 -26.78 -5.10 -12.48
N TRP A 247 -26.85 -3.86 -11.99
CA TRP A 247 -26.58 -3.56 -10.58
C TRP A 247 -27.59 -4.25 -9.65
N GLU A 248 -27.05 -4.92 -8.63
CA GLU A 248 -27.81 -5.41 -7.49
C GLU A 248 -27.53 -4.55 -6.27
N PHE A 249 -28.52 -4.40 -5.39
CA PHE A 249 -28.46 -3.45 -4.28
C PHE A 249 -28.68 -4.14 -2.93
N ASP A 250 -27.91 -3.71 -1.95
CA ASP A 250 -28.23 -3.91 -0.54
C ASP A 250 -29.11 -2.75 -0.07
N ASP A 251 -30.36 -3.02 0.27
CA ASP A 251 -31.31 -1.98 0.68
C ASP A 251 -31.00 -1.39 2.07
N GLU A 252 -30.37 -2.15 2.96
CA GLU A 252 -30.00 -1.69 4.30
C GLU A 252 -28.81 -0.73 4.23
N LEU A 253 -27.78 -1.12 3.48
CA LEU A 253 -26.55 -0.34 3.30
C LEU A 253 -26.68 0.72 2.20
N ARG A 254 -27.70 0.63 1.35
CA ARG A 254 -27.93 1.48 0.16
C ARG A 254 -26.78 1.42 -0.86
N MET A 255 -26.05 0.31 -0.87
CA MET A 255 -24.87 0.07 -1.69
C MET A 255 -25.19 -0.80 -2.91
N VAL A 256 -24.46 -0.57 -3.99
CA VAL A 256 -24.36 -1.51 -5.12
C VAL A 256 -23.44 -2.65 -4.68
N THR A 257 -23.87 -3.89 -4.93
CA THR A 257 -23.17 -5.12 -4.48
C THR A 257 -22.38 -5.79 -5.61
N THR A 258 -22.66 -5.42 -6.86
CA THR A 258 -22.02 -5.97 -8.06
C THR A 258 -20.76 -5.20 -8.49
N THR A 259 -20.43 -4.11 -7.80
CA THR A 259 -19.25 -3.28 -8.08
C THR A 259 -18.23 -3.45 -6.96
N SER A 260 -16.97 -3.53 -7.35
CA SER A 260 -15.83 -3.60 -6.45
C SER A 260 -15.54 -2.23 -5.82
N HIS A 261 -15.77 -1.16 -6.57
CA HIS A 261 -15.66 0.19 -6.04
C HIS A 261 -16.90 0.54 -5.19
N PRO A 262 -16.74 1.03 -3.94
CA PRO A 262 -17.86 1.40 -3.08
C PRO A 262 -18.78 2.43 -3.74
N THR A 263 -19.96 1.97 -4.16
CA THR A 263 -20.91 2.76 -4.94
C THR A 263 -22.27 2.75 -4.27
N ALA A 264 -22.86 3.93 -4.03
CA ALA A 264 -24.22 4.06 -3.52
C ALA A 264 -25.15 4.78 -4.51
N VAL A 265 -26.46 4.64 -4.28
CA VAL A 265 -27.49 5.48 -4.91
C VAL A 265 -28.18 6.28 -3.83
N VAL A 266 -28.01 7.61 -3.88
CA VAL A 266 -28.42 8.54 -2.83
C VAL A 266 -29.43 9.53 -3.38
N GLU A 267 -30.53 9.68 -2.65
CA GLU A 267 -31.53 10.71 -2.96
C GLU A 267 -31.05 12.08 -2.46
N THR A 268 -31.12 13.09 -3.32
CA THR A 268 -30.76 14.47 -3.04
C THR A 268 -31.82 15.42 -3.61
N SER A 269 -31.87 16.66 -3.12
CA SER A 269 -32.58 17.76 -3.77
C SER A 269 -31.68 18.60 -4.69
N GLY A 270 -30.38 18.34 -4.69
CA GLY A 270 -29.36 19.05 -5.45
C GLY A 270 -29.19 18.53 -6.89
N PRO A 271 -28.04 18.83 -7.52
CA PRO A 271 -27.72 18.35 -8.87
C PRO A 271 -27.66 16.81 -8.94
N GLN A 272 -28.08 16.26 -10.08
CA GLN A 272 -27.93 14.84 -10.38
C GLN A 272 -26.57 14.61 -11.04
N THR A 273 -25.60 14.21 -10.23
CA THR A 273 -24.19 14.02 -10.61
C THR A 273 -23.62 12.85 -9.84
N ILE A 274 -22.42 12.42 -10.20
CA ILE A 274 -21.61 11.62 -9.29
C ILE A 274 -21.03 12.52 -8.21
N PHE A 275 -21.24 12.12 -6.96
CA PHE A 275 -20.52 12.66 -5.81
C PHE A 275 -19.36 11.75 -5.48
N CYS A 276 -18.20 12.33 -5.17
CA CYS A 276 -16.98 11.60 -4.85
C CYS A 276 -16.53 11.93 -3.43
N ALA A 277 -16.14 10.90 -2.68
CA ALA A 277 -15.40 11.04 -1.44
C ALA A 277 -13.94 10.63 -1.68
N TYR A 278 -13.01 11.54 -1.39
CA TYR A 278 -11.58 11.35 -1.62
C TYR A 278 -10.87 10.99 -0.33
N ALA A 279 -9.94 10.04 -0.40
CA ALA A 279 -9.10 9.69 0.74
C ALA A 279 -8.11 10.84 1.04
N VAL A 280 -7.87 11.10 2.32
CA VAL A 280 -6.84 12.04 2.79
C VAL A 280 -6.09 11.44 3.98
N ASP A 281 -4.82 11.84 4.14
CA ASP A 281 -3.98 11.31 5.23
C ASP A 281 -4.40 11.88 6.61
N ASP A 282 -4.90 13.12 6.63
CA ASP A 282 -5.27 13.85 7.85
C ASP A 282 -6.37 14.89 7.56
N LEU A 283 -7.49 14.80 8.29
CA LEU A 283 -8.65 15.68 8.06
C LEU A 283 -8.38 17.14 8.39
N ASP A 284 -7.60 17.43 9.43
CA ASP A 284 -7.30 18.81 9.82
C ASP A 284 -6.38 19.49 8.80
N ALA A 285 -5.42 18.75 8.26
CA ALA A 285 -4.56 19.20 7.17
C ALA A 285 -5.33 19.34 5.86
N ALA A 286 -6.23 18.41 5.54
CA ALA A 286 -7.14 18.53 4.40
C ALA A 286 -8.01 19.79 4.51
N ARG A 287 -8.64 20.02 5.68
CA ARG A 287 -9.43 21.23 5.94
C ARG A 287 -8.65 22.50 5.65
N ARG A 288 -7.46 22.64 6.22
CA ARG A 288 -6.62 23.82 6.03
C ARG A 288 -6.29 24.05 4.55
N ARG A 289 -5.98 22.99 3.80
CA ARG A 289 -5.68 23.08 2.35
C ARG A 289 -6.91 23.48 1.54
N ILE A 290 -8.08 22.88 1.82
CA ILE A 290 -9.34 23.17 1.15
C ILE A 290 -9.76 24.63 1.38
N GLU A 291 -9.74 25.08 2.63
CA GLU A 291 -10.09 26.48 2.98
C GLU A 291 -9.08 27.48 2.40
N ALA A 292 -7.79 27.14 2.37
CA ALA A 292 -6.76 27.97 1.73
C ALA A 292 -6.93 28.06 0.20
N ALA A 293 -7.45 27.01 -0.43
CA ALA A 293 -7.79 27.00 -1.85
C ALA A 293 -9.12 27.72 -2.18
N GLY A 294 -9.83 28.23 -1.17
CA GLY A 294 -11.09 28.98 -1.35
C GLY A 294 -12.37 28.14 -1.22
N GLY A 295 -12.24 26.88 -0.82
CA GLY A 295 -13.37 25.99 -0.55
C GLY A 295 -13.95 26.16 0.86
N THR A 296 -15.03 25.43 1.14
CA THR A 296 -15.66 25.38 2.46
C THR A 296 -15.76 23.94 2.96
N THR A 297 -15.75 23.76 4.28
CA THR A 297 -15.83 22.45 4.92
C THR A 297 -16.87 22.42 6.04
N ARG A 298 -17.47 21.26 6.28
CA ARG A 298 -18.38 20.98 7.40
C ARG A 298 -18.11 19.58 7.91
N ASP A 299 -18.11 19.41 9.24
CA ASP A 299 -17.96 18.09 9.84
C ASP A 299 -19.14 17.19 9.47
N ASP A 300 -18.82 15.98 9.03
CA ASP A 300 -19.75 14.87 8.85
C ASP A 300 -19.31 13.68 9.72
N ARG A 301 -20.20 12.71 9.91
CA ARG A 301 -19.93 11.47 10.66
C ARG A 301 -18.71 10.70 10.14
N HIS A 302 -18.43 10.74 8.83
CA HIS A 302 -17.37 9.93 8.21
C HIS A 302 -16.19 10.75 7.69
N GLY A 303 -16.17 12.07 7.92
CA GLY A 303 -15.13 12.95 7.39
C GLY A 303 -15.59 14.40 7.30
N LEU A 304 -15.29 15.05 6.19
CA LEU A 304 -15.70 16.43 5.92
C LEU A 304 -16.54 16.49 4.64
N ASP A 305 -17.74 17.07 4.75
CA ASP A 305 -18.46 17.58 3.59
C ASP A 305 -17.78 18.85 3.10
N CYS A 306 -17.50 18.93 1.81
CA CYS A 306 -16.71 19.99 1.22
C CYS A 306 -17.43 20.60 0.00
N VAL A 307 -17.17 21.87 -0.25
CA VAL A 307 -17.55 22.56 -1.48
C VAL A 307 -16.32 23.26 -2.03
N ASP A 308 -16.00 23.05 -3.30
CA ASP A 308 -14.87 23.71 -3.96
C ASP A 308 -15.11 25.20 -4.21
N ASP A 309 -14.13 25.91 -4.77
CA ASP A 309 -14.20 27.33 -5.08
C ASP A 309 -15.12 27.66 -6.28
N GLN A 310 -15.76 26.64 -6.87
CA GLN A 310 -16.68 26.71 -8.00
C GLN A 310 -18.09 26.21 -7.64
N GLY A 311 -18.30 25.71 -6.42
CA GLY A 311 -19.60 25.23 -5.93
C GLY A 311 -19.84 23.73 -6.10
N VAL A 312 -18.82 22.95 -6.46
CA VAL A 312 -18.90 21.48 -6.58
C VAL A 312 -18.79 20.85 -5.20
N GLU A 313 -19.80 20.04 -4.85
CA GLU A 313 -19.83 19.29 -3.60
C GLU A 313 -19.01 17.99 -3.70
N PHE A 314 -18.20 17.71 -2.67
CA PHE A 314 -17.44 16.48 -2.52
C PHE A 314 -17.23 16.18 -1.03
N ALA A 315 -16.66 15.03 -0.70
CA ALA A 315 -16.21 14.74 0.67
C ALA A 315 -14.73 14.37 0.72
N VAL A 316 -14.15 14.50 1.90
CA VAL A 316 -12.86 13.88 2.24
C VAL A 316 -12.98 13.05 3.50
N TYR A 317 -12.24 11.95 3.55
CA TYR A 317 -12.23 11.04 4.70
C TYR A 317 -10.85 10.42 4.89
N VAL A 318 -10.58 9.93 6.09
CA VAL A 318 -9.35 9.15 6.36
C VAL A 318 -9.67 7.68 6.14
N ALA A 319 -8.95 7.07 5.20
CA ALA A 319 -9.12 5.68 4.85
C ALA A 319 -8.75 4.73 5.99
N ALA A 320 -9.38 3.54 6.01
CA ALA A 320 -8.96 2.50 6.93
C ALA A 320 -7.54 2.00 6.58
N PRO A 321 -6.72 1.56 7.56
CA PRO A 321 -5.33 1.16 7.29
C PRO A 321 -5.13 0.06 6.25
N ASP A 322 -6.16 -0.76 6.03
CA ASP A 322 -6.23 -1.89 5.12
C ASP A 322 -7.16 -1.66 3.92
N GLU A 323 -7.66 -0.43 3.73
CA GLU A 323 -8.56 -0.09 2.64
C GLU A 323 -7.84 -0.22 1.29
N PRO A 324 -8.36 -1.09 0.39
CA PRO A 324 -7.71 -1.33 -0.89
C PRO A 324 -7.92 -0.13 -1.82
N ARG A 325 -6.86 0.25 -2.53
CA ARG A 325 -6.91 1.18 -3.66
C ARG A 325 -7.70 0.53 -4.79
N ALA A 326 -8.68 1.25 -5.30
CA ALA A 326 -9.43 0.83 -6.47
C ALA A 326 -8.49 0.59 -7.67
N ALA A 327 -8.86 -0.32 -8.57
CA ALA A 327 -8.15 -0.45 -9.84
C ALA A 327 -8.23 0.87 -10.62
N GLN A 328 -7.15 1.24 -11.31
CA GLN A 328 -7.14 2.46 -12.13
C GLN A 328 -8.06 2.33 -13.35
N HIS A 329 -8.09 1.13 -13.95
CA HIS A 329 -8.91 0.79 -15.10
C HIS A 329 -9.69 -0.52 -14.82
N PRO A 330 -10.71 -0.48 -13.96
CA PRO A 330 -11.53 -1.65 -13.72
C PRO A 330 -12.17 -2.12 -15.02
N ARG A 331 -12.36 -3.43 -15.16
CA ARG A 331 -12.90 -4.08 -16.37
C ARG A 331 -14.25 -4.75 -16.17
N GLY A 332 -14.73 -4.85 -14.93
CA GLY A 332 -16.02 -5.46 -14.61
C GLY A 332 -17.19 -4.66 -15.18
N VAL A 333 -18.23 -5.34 -15.63
CA VAL A 333 -19.48 -4.70 -16.10
C VAL A 333 -20.11 -3.92 -14.95
N GLY A 334 -20.55 -2.70 -15.24
CA GLY A 334 -21.13 -1.80 -14.24
C GLY A 334 -20.10 -1.08 -13.36
N GLU A 335 -18.80 -1.37 -13.47
CA GLU A 335 -17.74 -0.63 -12.79
C GLU A 335 -17.49 0.74 -13.45
N MET A 336 -17.03 1.72 -12.67
CA MET A 336 -16.62 3.02 -13.19
C MET A 336 -15.19 2.95 -13.75
N SER A 337 -15.04 2.96 -15.07
CA SER A 337 -13.72 2.87 -15.72
C SER A 337 -13.01 4.21 -15.88
N TYR A 338 -13.78 5.30 -15.89
CA TYR A 338 -13.27 6.64 -16.13
C TYR A 338 -14.26 7.68 -15.58
N LEU A 339 -13.76 8.76 -14.99
CA LEU A 339 -14.57 9.92 -14.61
C LEU A 339 -14.19 11.11 -15.50
N THR A 340 -15.14 11.66 -16.25
CA THR A 340 -14.94 12.92 -16.98
C THR A 340 -15.49 14.07 -16.17
N VAL A 341 -14.62 14.95 -15.69
CA VAL A 341 -14.99 16.20 -15.02
C VAL A 341 -15.07 17.30 -16.06
N HIS A 342 -16.29 17.69 -16.41
CA HIS A 342 -16.54 18.90 -17.18
C HIS A 342 -16.43 20.10 -16.24
N THR A 343 -15.67 21.11 -16.67
CA THR A 343 -15.50 22.35 -15.90
C THR A 343 -15.45 23.55 -16.84
N ARG A 344 -16.00 24.68 -16.39
CA ARG A 344 -15.91 25.97 -17.09
C ARG A 344 -14.49 26.51 -17.09
N ASP A 345 -13.72 26.23 -16.03
CA ASP A 345 -12.35 26.72 -15.86
C ASP A 345 -11.44 25.60 -15.32
N SER A 346 -10.67 24.99 -16.23
CA SER A 346 -9.74 23.92 -15.83
C SER A 346 -8.56 24.44 -15.01
N ALA A 347 -8.18 25.72 -15.16
CA ALA A 347 -7.04 26.27 -14.46
C ALA A 347 -7.38 26.44 -12.98
N ARG A 348 -8.56 26.98 -12.68
CA ARG A 348 -9.08 27.06 -11.31
C ARG A 348 -9.27 25.69 -10.68
N LEU A 349 -9.87 24.75 -11.42
CA LEU A 349 -10.05 23.38 -10.93
C LEU A 349 -8.70 22.74 -10.54
N ARG A 350 -7.69 22.85 -11.41
CA ARG A 350 -6.37 22.27 -11.14
C ARG A 350 -5.64 22.96 -9.99
N GLU A 351 -5.77 24.27 -9.86
CA GLU A 351 -5.22 25.01 -8.71
C GLU A 351 -5.87 24.56 -7.39
N PHE A 352 -7.20 24.43 -7.39
CA PHE A 352 -7.96 23.99 -6.23
C PHE A 352 -7.60 22.55 -5.84
N TYR A 353 -7.80 21.57 -6.72
CA TYR A 353 -7.61 20.16 -6.39
C TYR A 353 -6.13 19.77 -6.26
N GLY A 354 -5.22 20.47 -6.95
CA GLY A 354 -3.78 20.35 -6.71
C GLY A 354 -3.39 20.76 -5.29
N THR A 355 -4.02 21.79 -4.75
CA THR A 355 -3.81 22.22 -3.36
C THR A 355 -4.53 21.32 -2.36
N ALA A 356 -5.82 21.07 -2.59
CA ALA A 356 -6.71 20.38 -1.67
C ALA A 356 -6.37 18.89 -1.53
N LEU A 357 -6.07 18.20 -2.65
CA LEU A 357 -5.86 16.76 -2.70
C LEU A 357 -4.42 16.37 -3.05
N GLY A 358 -3.60 17.30 -3.55
CA GLY A 358 -2.25 17.00 -4.00
C GLY A 358 -2.19 16.43 -5.41
N TRP A 359 -3.25 16.57 -6.19
CA TRP A 359 -3.30 16.11 -7.58
C TRP A 359 -2.26 16.81 -8.46
N THR A 360 -1.62 16.03 -9.33
CA THR A 360 -0.83 16.55 -10.46
C THR A 360 -1.55 16.26 -11.76
N PHE A 361 -1.17 16.98 -12.82
CA PHE A 361 -1.93 16.97 -14.06
C PHE A 361 -1.03 16.92 -15.29
N THR A 362 -1.38 16.04 -16.21
CA THR A 362 -0.79 15.96 -17.55
C THR A 362 -1.75 16.54 -18.60
N PRO A 363 -1.28 17.36 -19.57
CA PRO A 363 -2.11 17.83 -20.66
C PRO A 363 -2.70 16.68 -21.50
N GLY A 364 -4.01 16.73 -21.74
CA GLY A 364 -4.74 15.78 -22.55
C GLY A 364 -4.68 16.06 -24.06
N ARG A 365 -5.50 15.33 -24.82
CA ARG A 365 -5.52 15.38 -26.30
C ARG A 365 -6.43 16.45 -26.89
N ILE A 366 -7.30 17.05 -26.07
CA ILE A 366 -8.23 18.10 -26.49
C ILE A 366 -7.75 19.47 -25.98
N ALA A 367 -8.25 20.54 -26.61
CA ALA A 367 -8.03 21.89 -26.10
C ALA A 367 -8.60 22.01 -24.68
N ASP A 368 -7.79 22.52 -23.76
CA ASP A 368 -8.09 22.59 -22.32
C ASP A 368 -8.48 21.25 -21.66
N GLY A 369 -8.02 20.14 -22.25
CA GLY A 369 -8.13 18.81 -21.68
C GLY A 369 -6.95 18.48 -20.77
N TRP A 370 -7.22 17.82 -19.65
CA TRP A 370 -6.21 17.37 -18.70
C TRP A 370 -6.52 15.98 -18.19
N GLU A 371 -5.50 15.30 -17.71
CA GLU A 371 -5.60 14.03 -17.00
C GLU A 371 -5.04 14.23 -15.60
N VAL A 372 -5.68 13.66 -14.59
CA VAL A 372 -5.15 13.61 -13.22
C VAL A 372 -4.16 12.45 -13.14
N ASP A 373 -2.90 12.75 -12.81
CA ASP A 373 -1.87 11.71 -12.78
C ASP A 373 -2.13 10.74 -11.61
N ASP A 374 -1.99 9.44 -11.88
CA ASP A 374 -2.15 8.37 -10.88
C ASP A 374 -3.47 8.44 -10.09
N ALA A 375 -4.55 8.92 -10.69
CA ALA A 375 -5.88 8.89 -10.08
C ALA A 375 -6.52 7.50 -10.22
N HIS A 376 -7.18 7.04 -9.15
CA HIS A 376 -7.87 5.75 -9.10
C HIS A 376 -9.35 5.92 -8.70
N PRO A 377 -10.32 5.55 -9.57
CA PRO A 377 -10.17 5.26 -11.01
C PRO A 377 -9.65 6.46 -11.82
N GLN A 378 -9.30 6.26 -13.09
CA GLN A 378 -8.77 7.33 -13.95
C GLN A 378 -9.74 8.53 -14.08
N ILE A 379 -9.19 9.75 -14.00
CA ILE A 379 -9.96 11.00 -14.08
C ILE A 379 -9.43 11.88 -15.21
N GLY A 380 -10.34 12.27 -16.11
CA GLY A 380 -10.11 13.30 -17.13
C GLY A 380 -10.83 14.59 -16.81
N ILE A 381 -10.25 15.71 -17.21
CA ILE A 381 -10.84 17.03 -17.09
C ILE A 381 -11.06 17.59 -18.48
N ALA A 382 -12.28 18.04 -18.76
CA ALA A 382 -12.65 18.73 -19.98
C ALA A 382 -13.00 20.19 -19.63
N GLY A 383 -12.01 21.09 -19.81
CA GLY A 383 -12.16 22.52 -19.59
C GLY A 383 -12.94 23.26 -20.67
N GLY A 384 -13.42 24.46 -20.35
CA GLY A 384 -14.23 25.28 -21.25
C GLY A 384 -15.62 24.71 -21.53
N ALA A 385 -16.13 23.82 -20.66
CA ALA A 385 -17.47 23.26 -20.76
C ALA A 385 -18.55 24.28 -20.39
N ASP A 386 -19.78 24.05 -20.83
CA ASP A 386 -20.93 24.91 -20.50
C ASP A 386 -21.43 24.73 -19.05
N SER A 387 -21.02 23.63 -18.39
CA SER A 387 -21.42 23.24 -17.03
C SER A 387 -20.30 22.53 -16.28
N ASP A 388 -20.33 22.67 -14.95
CA ASP A 388 -19.47 21.95 -14.02
C ASP A 388 -20.20 20.67 -13.58
N VAL A 389 -19.76 19.51 -14.07
CA VAL A 389 -20.41 18.21 -13.81
C VAL A 389 -19.42 17.06 -13.96
N ALA A 390 -19.53 16.06 -13.08
CA ALA A 390 -18.76 14.83 -13.15
C ALA A 390 -19.59 13.73 -13.81
N VAL A 391 -19.13 13.24 -14.96
CA VAL A 391 -19.84 12.26 -15.79
C VAL A 391 -19.04 10.94 -15.77
N PRO A 392 -19.57 9.88 -15.14
CA PRO A 392 -18.91 8.59 -15.04
C PRO A 392 -19.00 7.84 -16.37
N MET A 393 -18.04 6.97 -16.63
CA MET A 393 -18.14 5.93 -17.65
C MET A 393 -18.32 4.58 -16.98
N TRP A 394 -19.44 3.92 -17.30
CA TRP A 394 -19.75 2.57 -16.84
C TRP A 394 -19.36 1.55 -17.90
N ASN A 395 -18.63 0.52 -17.48
CA ASN A 395 -18.26 -0.59 -18.36
C ASN A 395 -19.47 -1.43 -18.75
N VAL A 396 -19.52 -1.85 -20.01
CA VAL A 396 -20.48 -2.83 -20.53
C VAL A 396 -19.80 -3.76 -21.53
N ASP A 397 -20.28 -5.00 -21.60
CA ASP A 397 -19.76 -5.98 -22.56
C ASP A 397 -20.09 -5.62 -24.02
N ASP A 398 -21.25 -4.99 -24.22
CA ASP A 398 -21.78 -4.62 -25.53
C ASP A 398 -22.53 -3.28 -25.41
N VAL A 399 -21.94 -2.22 -25.97
CA VAL A 399 -22.53 -0.87 -25.93
C VAL A 399 -23.82 -0.78 -26.73
N ASP A 400 -23.92 -1.46 -27.88
CA ASP A 400 -25.11 -1.43 -28.73
C ASP A 400 -26.31 -2.03 -27.96
N ALA A 401 -26.10 -3.18 -27.30
CA ALA A 401 -27.11 -3.81 -26.46
C ALA A 401 -27.44 -2.98 -25.20
N ALA A 402 -26.45 -2.34 -24.58
CA ALA A 402 -26.66 -1.51 -23.39
C ALA A 402 -27.47 -0.24 -23.71
N VAL A 403 -27.22 0.38 -24.87
CA VAL A 403 -27.99 1.52 -25.37
C VAL A 403 -29.46 1.18 -25.59
N GLU A 404 -29.78 -0.01 -26.11
CA GLU A 404 -31.17 -0.47 -26.19
C GLU A 404 -31.83 -0.63 -24.81
N ARG A 405 -31.08 -1.10 -23.80
CA ARG A 405 -31.57 -1.17 -22.41
C ARG A 405 -31.83 0.23 -21.84
N VAL A 406 -30.97 1.21 -22.12
CA VAL A 406 -31.17 2.62 -21.73
C VAL A 406 -32.51 3.13 -22.27
N ARG A 407 -32.76 2.95 -23.58
CA ARG A 407 -34.02 3.37 -24.22
C ARG A 407 -35.22 2.66 -23.60
N ALA A 408 -35.13 1.35 -23.39
CA ALA A 408 -36.20 0.55 -22.81
C ALA A 408 -36.52 0.94 -21.36
N ALA A 409 -35.52 1.36 -20.60
CA ALA A 409 -35.67 1.83 -19.22
C ALA A 409 -36.14 3.29 -19.10
N GLY A 410 -36.38 3.99 -20.23
CA GLY A 410 -36.87 5.37 -20.25
C GLY A 410 -35.79 6.43 -20.20
N GLY A 411 -34.51 6.04 -20.31
CA GLY A 411 -33.39 6.97 -20.47
C GLY A 411 -33.24 7.48 -21.90
N ALA A 412 -32.29 8.40 -22.09
CA ALA A 412 -32.00 9.02 -23.37
C ALA A 412 -30.58 8.71 -23.85
N VAL A 413 -30.41 8.53 -25.16
CA VAL A 413 -29.10 8.39 -25.80
C VAL A 413 -28.74 9.74 -26.40
N ILE A 414 -27.74 10.40 -25.83
CA ILE A 414 -27.30 11.74 -26.23
C ILE A 414 -26.33 11.65 -27.42
N SER A 415 -25.45 10.65 -27.41
CA SER A 415 -24.57 10.33 -28.52
C SER A 415 -24.63 8.83 -28.78
N GLU A 416 -24.96 8.47 -30.02
CA GLU A 416 -24.99 7.07 -30.47
C GLU A 416 -23.61 6.41 -30.34
N PRO A 417 -23.54 5.06 -30.28
CA PRO A 417 -22.28 4.34 -30.15
C PRO A 417 -21.26 4.74 -31.22
N ASP A 418 -20.12 5.28 -30.76
CA ASP A 418 -18.98 5.65 -31.60
C ASP A 418 -17.81 4.70 -31.37
N ARG A 419 -17.21 4.22 -32.47
CA ARG A 419 -16.13 3.21 -32.44
C ARG A 419 -14.79 3.91 -32.60
N ALA A 420 -14.02 3.93 -31.51
CA ALA A 420 -12.68 4.47 -31.47
C ALA A 420 -11.62 3.36 -31.29
N ALA A 421 -10.35 3.74 -31.41
CA ALA A 421 -9.23 2.79 -31.24
C ALA A 421 -9.14 2.18 -29.83
N TYR A 422 -9.74 2.81 -28.83
CA TYR A 422 -9.70 2.39 -27.42
C TYR A 422 -10.97 1.69 -26.94
N GLY A 423 -12.04 1.68 -27.74
CA GLY A 423 -13.32 1.11 -27.33
C GLY A 423 -14.50 1.63 -28.14
N VAL A 424 -15.68 1.14 -27.80
CA VAL A 424 -16.96 1.71 -28.23
C VAL A 424 -17.50 2.54 -27.06
N VAL A 425 -17.97 3.76 -27.33
CA VAL A 425 -18.52 4.64 -26.30
C VAL A 425 -19.83 5.27 -26.74
N ALA A 426 -20.75 5.48 -25.80
CA ALA A 426 -21.99 6.22 -26.01
C ALA A 426 -22.28 7.12 -24.81
N LEU A 427 -22.73 8.36 -25.05
CA LEU A 427 -23.18 9.27 -23.98
C LEU A 427 -24.68 9.11 -23.80
N CYS A 428 -25.12 8.85 -22.57
CA CYS A 428 -26.51 8.63 -22.21
C CYS A 428 -26.93 9.53 -21.05
N ALA A 429 -28.24 9.60 -20.82
CA ALA A 429 -28.83 10.08 -19.58
C ALA A 429 -29.83 9.05 -19.04
N ASP A 430 -29.93 8.95 -17.72
CA ASP A 430 -30.94 8.11 -17.07
C ASP A 430 -32.36 8.68 -17.23
N ASP A 431 -33.35 7.99 -16.68
CA ASP A 431 -34.76 8.37 -16.76
C ASP A 431 -35.12 9.61 -15.91
N GLN A 432 -34.12 10.25 -15.31
CA GLN A 432 -34.24 11.45 -14.49
C GLN A 432 -33.36 12.59 -15.02
N GLY A 433 -32.38 12.30 -15.88
CA GLY A 433 -31.53 13.28 -16.56
C GLY A 433 -30.05 13.25 -16.18
N ALA A 434 -29.64 12.35 -15.28
CA ALA A 434 -28.23 12.22 -14.90
C ALA A 434 -27.42 11.63 -16.07
N GLN A 435 -26.33 12.29 -16.45
CA GLN A 435 -25.52 11.87 -17.59
C GLN A 435 -24.48 10.83 -17.19
N PHE A 436 -24.22 9.88 -18.10
CA PHE A 436 -23.16 8.89 -17.97
C PHE A 436 -22.72 8.38 -19.35
N TYR A 437 -21.47 7.95 -19.46
CA TYR A 437 -20.99 7.20 -20.61
C TYR A 437 -21.18 5.70 -20.41
N LEU A 438 -21.49 4.99 -21.48
CA LEU A 438 -21.30 3.54 -21.59
C LEU A 438 -20.00 3.29 -22.36
N GLY A 439 -19.14 2.43 -21.83
CA GLY A 439 -17.87 2.07 -22.44
C GLY A 439 -17.72 0.55 -22.61
N GLN A 440 -17.41 0.12 -23.83
CA GLN A 440 -16.91 -1.23 -24.12
C GLN A 440 -15.43 -1.07 -24.51
N LEU A 441 -14.55 -1.23 -23.53
CA LEU A 441 -13.11 -1.00 -23.66
C LEU A 441 -12.38 -2.29 -24.08
N PHE A 442 -11.46 -2.19 -25.04
CA PHE A 442 -10.73 -3.34 -25.59
C PHE A 442 -9.52 -3.78 -24.74
#